data_AF-A0A6G9Z7E1-F1
#
_entry.id   AF-A0A6G9Z7E1-F1
#
_cell.length_a   1.000
_cell.length_b   1.000
_cell.length_c   1.000
_cell.angle_alpha   90.00
_cell.angle_beta   90.00
_cell.angle_gamma   90.00
#
_symmetry.space_group_name_H-M   'P 1'
#
loop_
_entity.id
_entity.type
_entity.pdbx_description
1 polymer ?
#
loop_
_entity_poly.entity_id
_entity_poly.type
_entity_poly.pdbx_seq_one_letter_code
_entity_poly.pdbx_strand_id
1 'polypeptide(L)'
;MTAESALMVISVLESHGVHACIGGGWAIDALLGEQTREHADLDIWLPAADLDPMIMAFSEAGIDRLLHWGGDRPWNFVVHDGRSLRVDLHHSDLLGDKVFQSANAPPNGCSPKAESLATVFIRW
;
A
#
# COMPACT_ATOMS: atom_id res chain seq x y z
N MET A 1 5.21 -7.98 10.71
CA MET A 1 4.05 -8.34 9.88
C MET A 1 4.39 -9.58 9.08
N THR A 2 3.43 -10.50 8.95
CA THR A 2 3.59 -11.75 8.18
C THR A 2 3.15 -11.57 6.73
N ALA A 3 3.55 -12.48 5.85
CA ALA A 3 3.16 -12.46 4.43
C ALA A 3 1.63 -12.60 4.27
N GLU A 4 0.99 -13.40 5.11
CA GLU A 4 -0.47 -13.58 5.10
C GLU A 4 -1.19 -12.28 5.42
N SER A 5 -0.70 -11.49 6.38
CA SER A 5 -1.27 -10.18 6.68
C SER A 5 -1.08 -9.19 5.53
N ALA A 6 0.09 -9.17 4.88
CA ALA A 6 0.32 -8.33 3.71
C ALA A 6 -0.63 -8.69 2.56
N LEU A 7 -0.76 -9.99 2.25
CA LEU A 7 -1.67 -10.50 1.21
C LEU A 7 -3.13 -10.20 1.52
N MET A 8 -3.54 -10.28 2.79
CA MET A 8 -4.89 -9.93 3.20
C MET A 8 -5.19 -8.44 2.91
N VAL A 9 -4.27 -7.53 3.22
CA VAL A 9 -4.43 -6.10 2.91
C VAL A 9 -4.60 -5.87 1.40
N ILE A 10 -3.75 -6.50 0.58
CA ILE A 10 -3.80 -6.39 -0.88
C ILE A 10 -5.15 -6.90 -1.40
N SER A 11 -5.59 -8.07 -0.94
CA SER A 11 -6.87 -8.66 -1.34
C SER A 11 -8.07 -7.78 -0.96
N VAL A 12 -8.03 -7.14 0.22
CA VAL A 12 -9.07 -6.19 0.66
C VAL A 12 -9.14 -4.99 -0.29
N LEU A 13 -8.00 -4.41 -0.65
CA LEU A 13 -7.92 -3.29 -1.59
C LEU A 13 -8.44 -3.67 -2.99
N GLU A 14 -7.99 -4.81 -3.52
CA GLU A 14 -8.41 -5.32 -4.84
C GLU A 14 -9.92 -5.58 -4.90
N SER A 15 -10.50 -6.13 -3.83
CA SER A 15 -11.95 -6.39 -3.75
C SER A 15 -12.81 -5.12 -3.83
N HIS A 16 -12.22 -3.95 -3.52
CA HIS A 16 -12.85 -2.64 -3.59
C HIS A 16 -12.42 -1.83 -4.83
N GLY A 17 -11.70 -2.45 -5.76
CA GLY A 17 -11.24 -1.79 -6.99
C GLY A 17 -10.14 -0.75 -6.75
N VAL A 18 -9.42 -0.83 -5.63
CA VAL A 18 -8.32 0.08 -5.32
C VAL A 18 -7.04 -0.39 -6.00
N HIS A 19 -6.43 0.48 -6.79
CA HIS A 19 -5.19 0.20 -7.49
C HIS A 19 -4.01 0.67 -6.66
N ALA A 20 -3.50 -0.21 -5.80
CA ALA A 20 -2.35 0.07 -4.95
C ALA A 20 -1.06 -0.59 -5.49
N CYS A 21 0.02 0.18 -5.47
CA CYS A 21 1.38 -0.29 -5.69
C CYS A 21 2.05 -0.55 -4.33
N ILE A 22 2.66 -1.74 -4.16
CA ILE A 22 3.45 -2.07 -2.96
C ILE A 22 4.86 -1.48 -3.12
N GLY A 23 5.40 -0.90 -2.05
CA GLY A 23 6.79 -0.48 -1.96
C GLY A 23 7.52 -1.06 -0.76
N GLY A 24 8.63 -0.39 -0.40
CA GLY A 24 9.42 -0.72 0.77
C GLY A 24 9.95 -2.16 0.79
N GLY A 25 10.01 -2.73 1.99
CA GLY A 25 10.56 -4.07 2.19
C GLY A 25 9.75 -5.19 1.54
N TRP A 26 8.41 -5.04 1.50
CA TRP A 26 7.53 -6.02 0.87
C TRP A 26 7.68 -6.08 -0.64
N ALA A 27 7.94 -4.96 -1.30
CA ALA A 27 8.20 -4.97 -2.74
C ALA A 27 9.51 -5.71 -3.07
N ILE A 28 10.54 -5.58 -2.24
CA ILE A 28 11.80 -6.33 -2.41
C ILE A 28 11.54 -7.82 -2.24
N ASP A 29 10.85 -8.22 -1.18
CA ASP A 29 10.55 -9.63 -0.91
C ASP A 29 9.63 -10.25 -1.98
N ALA A 30 8.67 -9.47 -2.51
CA ALA A 30 7.85 -9.90 -3.64
C ALA A 30 8.68 -10.14 -4.91
N LEU A 31 9.68 -9.28 -5.20
CA LEU A 31 10.61 -9.48 -6.32
C LEU A 31 11.52 -10.70 -6.13
N LEU A 32 11.86 -11.03 -4.89
CA LEU A 32 12.65 -12.23 -4.56
C LEU A 32 11.80 -13.51 -4.50
N GLY A 33 10.48 -13.37 -4.37
CA GLY A 33 9.55 -14.49 -4.24
C GLY A 33 9.58 -15.16 -2.86
N GLU A 34 10.25 -14.57 -1.88
CA GLU A 34 10.34 -15.08 -0.51
C GLU A 34 10.34 -13.94 0.52
N GLN A 35 9.78 -14.20 1.71
CA GLN A 35 9.92 -13.28 2.82
C GLN A 35 11.33 -13.43 3.43
N THR A 36 12.18 -12.42 3.25
CA THR A 36 13.59 -12.46 3.70
C THR A 36 13.76 -11.99 5.14
N ARG A 37 12.79 -11.25 5.68
CA ARG A 37 12.80 -10.72 7.05
C ARG A 37 11.39 -10.39 7.55
N GLU A 38 11.26 -10.13 8.84
CA GLU A 38 10.06 -9.47 9.36
C GLU A 38 10.01 -7.99 8.90
N HIS A 39 8.83 -7.54 8.47
CA HIS A 39 8.56 -6.15 8.10
C HIS A 39 7.65 -5.50 9.14
N ALA A 40 7.92 -4.25 9.52
CA ALA A 40 7.14 -3.56 10.56
C ALA A 40 5.79 -3.03 10.04
N ASP A 41 5.69 -2.87 8.73
CA ASP A 41 4.65 -2.16 7.99
C ASP A 41 4.52 -2.70 6.55
N LEU A 42 3.49 -2.23 5.86
CA LEU A 42 3.29 -2.34 4.42
C LEU A 42 3.23 -0.94 3.82
N ASP A 43 4.19 -0.57 2.98
CA ASP A 43 4.13 0.69 2.24
C ASP A 43 3.26 0.52 0.98
N ILE A 44 2.25 1.37 0.82
CA ILE A 44 1.40 1.40 -0.38
C ILE A 44 1.31 2.78 -1.01
N TRP A 45 1.26 2.81 -2.34
CA TRP A 45 0.98 4.00 -3.14
C TRP A 45 -0.30 3.82 -3.92
N LEU A 46 -1.20 4.79 -3.86
CA LEU A 46 -2.42 4.79 -4.64
C LEU A 46 -2.77 6.19 -5.20
N PRO A 47 -3.57 6.27 -6.28
CA PRO A 47 -4.14 7.53 -6.73
C PRO A 47 -5.05 8.13 -5.67
N ALA A 48 -5.04 9.46 -5.49
CA ALA A 48 -5.95 10.12 -4.56
C ALA A 48 -7.44 9.80 -4.83
N ALA A 49 -7.81 9.49 -6.09
CA ALA A 49 -9.14 9.05 -6.48
C ALA A 49 -9.57 7.71 -5.83
N ASP A 50 -8.62 6.89 -5.41
CA ASP A 50 -8.87 5.59 -4.78
C ASP A 50 -8.87 5.67 -3.24
N LEU A 51 -8.74 6.87 -2.66
CA LEU A 51 -8.77 7.05 -1.20
C LEU A 51 -10.12 6.64 -0.60
N ASP A 52 -11.23 7.10 -1.17
CA ASP A 52 -12.57 6.77 -0.67
C ASP A 52 -12.84 5.25 -0.67
N PRO A 53 -12.63 4.51 -1.78
CA PRO A 53 -12.78 3.05 -1.76
C PRO A 53 -11.78 2.36 -0.84
N MET A 54 -10.56 2.87 -0.68
CA MET A 54 -9.60 2.33 0.29
C MET A 54 -10.08 2.50 1.73
N ILE A 55 -10.61 3.67 2.09
CA ILE A 55 -11.15 3.94 3.43
C ILE A 55 -12.30 2.97 3.75
N MET A 56 -13.20 2.75 2.79
CA MET A 56 -14.27 1.75 2.94
C MET A 56 -13.70 0.35 3.16
N ALA A 57 -12.76 -0.08 2.31
CA ALA A 57 -12.13 -1.40 2.38
C ALA A 57 -11.44 -1.64 3.73
N PHE A 58 -10.66 -0.65 4.20
CA PHE A 58 -9.94 -0.73 5.46
C PHE A 58 -10.86 -0.67 6.67
N SER A 59 -11.93 0.12 6.64
CA SER A 59 -12.92 0.12 7.72
C SER A 59 -13.62 -1.24 7.85
N GLU A 60 -14.02 -1.85 6.73
CA GLU A 60 -14.61 -3.20 6.73
C GLU A 60 -13.63 -4.28 7.24
N ALA A 61 -12.34 -4.12 6.95
CA ALA A 61 -11.28 -5.02 7.42
C ALA A 61 -10.77 -4.72 8.84
N GLY A 62 -11.22 -3.63 9.48
CA GLY A 62 -10.77 -3.20 10.80
C GLY A 62 -9.34 -2.62 10.85
N ILE A 63 -8.88 -2.02 9.76
CA ILE A 63 -7.55 -1.39 9.56
C ILE A 63 -7.71 0.14 9.45
N ASP A 64 -8.58 0.73 10.25
CA ASP A 64 -9.01 2.13 10.13
C ASP A 64 -8.49 3.05 11.23
N ARG A 65 -7.61 2.56 12.11
CA ARG A 65 -7.03 3.38 13.18
C ARG A 65 -5.86 4.17 12.64
N LEU A 66 -5.92 5.49 12.77
CA LEU A 66 -4.81 6.36 12.42
C LEU A 66 -3.71 6.29 13.50
N LEU A 67 -2.49 6.02 13.06
CA LEU A 67 -1.29 6.16 13.89
C LEU A 67 -0.69 7.54 13.67
N HIS A 68 -1.08 8.49 14.50
CA HIS A 68 -0.54 9.85 14.44
C HIS A 68 0.90 9.88 14.94
N TRP A 69 1.83 10.38 14.12
CA TRP A 69 3.19 10.69 14.55
C TRP A 69 3.62 12.07 14.01
N GLY A 70 4.68 12.65 14.57
CA GLY A 70 5.15 13.99 14.19
C GLY A 70 5.55 14.15 12.71
N GLY A 71 5.54 13.06 11.94
CA GLY A 71 5.81 12.99 10.50
C GLY A 71 4.58 13.03 9.60
N ASP A 72 3.34 12.97 10.14
CA ASP A 72 2.11 12.93 9.34
C ASP A 72 2.07 14.06 8.29
N ARG A 73 1.59 13.76 7.09
CA ARG A 73 1.35 14.73 6.01
C ARG A 73 -0.04 14.52 5.41
N PRO A 74 -0.68 15.55 4.83
CA PRO A 74 -1.96 15.35 4.15
C PRO A 74 -1.94 14.27 3.05
N TRP A 75 -0.77 14.02 2.44
CA TRP A 75 -0.51 13.03 1.39
C TRP A 75 0.13 11.71 1.89
N ASN A 76 0.36 11.59 3.20
CA ASN A 76 0.96 10.39 3.78
C ASN A 76 0.56 10.21 5.25
N PHE A 77 0.01 9.05 5.57
CA PHE A 77 -0.38 8.69 6.93
C PHE A 77 -0.35 7.17 7.12
N VAL A 78 -0.24 6.75 8.37
CA VAL A 78 -0.20 5.34 8.74
C VAL A 78 -1.55 4.91 9.33
N VAL A 79 -2.10 3.80 8.85
CA VAL A 79 -3.26 3.13 9.45
C VAL A 79 -2.86 1.79 10.05
N HIS A 80 -3.59 1.32 11.07
CA HIS A 80 -3.30 0.06 11.75
C HIS A 80 -4.55 -0.63 12.28
N ASP A 81 -4.44 -1.94 12.57
CA ASP A 81 -5.53 -2.78 13.08
C ASP A 81 -5.67 -2.77 14.61
N GLY A 82 -4.89 -1.92 15.29
CA GLY A 82 -4.75 -1.94 16.75
C GLY A 82 -3.86 -3.06 17.30
N ARG A 83 -3.19 -3.84 16.43
CA ARG A 83 -2.26 -4.91 16.78
C ARG A 83 -0.93 -4.69 16.04
N SER A 84 -0.48 -5.67 15.25
CA SER A 84 0.81 -5.68 14.57
C SER A 84 0.74 -5.28 13.09
N LEU A 85 -0.45 -5.12 12.51
CA LEU A 85 -0.61 -4.73 11.12
C LEU A 85 -0.59 -3.21 11.02
N ARG A 86 0.34 -2.69 10.22
CA ARG A 86 0.48 -1.26 9.93
C ARG A 86 0.64 -1.08 8.43
N VAL A 87 -0.04 -0.09 7.87
CA VAL A 87 0.03 0.27 6.46
C VAL A 87 0.46 1.72 6.39
N ASP A 88 1.63 1.99 5.82
CA ASP A 88 2.10 3.34 5.50
C ASP A 88 1.56 3.71 4.13
N LEU A 89 0.57 4.61 4.12
CA LEU A 89 -0.12 5.00 2.92
C LEU A 89 0.48 6.27 2.34
N HIS A 90 0.78 6.22 1.06
CA HIS A 90 1.12 7.37 0.24
C HIS A 90 0.03 7.54 -0.82
N HIS A 91 -0.53 8.75 -0.91
CA HIS A 91 -1.42 9.08 -2.02
C HIS A 91 -0.92 10.31 -2.77
N SER A 92 -1.31 10.39 -4.02
CA SER A 92 -1.01 11.55 -4.86
C SER A 92 -2.12 11.74 -5.88
N ASP A 93 -2.43 12.99 -6.19
CA ASP A 93 -3.21 13.31 -7.38
C ASP A 93 -2.42 12.89 -8.61
N LEU A 94 -3.08 12.17 -9.53
CA LEU A 94 -2.55 11.94 -10.86
C LEU A 94 -2.65 13.26 -11.66
N LEU A 95 -1.71 14.18 -11.46
CA LEU A 95 -1.63 15.41 -12.25
C LEU A 95 -0.91 15.13 -13.58
N GLY A 96 -1.54 14.36 -14.47
CA GLY A 96 -0.97 13.92 -15.75
C GLY A 96 0.18 12.92 -15.59
N ASP A 97 1.06 12.81 -16.60
CA ASP A 97 2.24 11.92 -16.61
C ASP A 97 3.29 12.22 -15.50
N LYS A 98 2.99 13.15 -14.58
CA LYS A 98 3.87 13.55 -13.49
C LYS A 98 3.29 13.07 -12.16
N VAL A 99 3.78 11.92 -11.71
CA VAL A 99 3.58 11.48 -10.33
C VAL A 99 4.38 12.40 -9.41
N PHE A 100 3.73 12.96 -8.39
CA PHE A 100 4.46 13.62 -7.30
C PHE A 100 5.24 12.53 -6.55
N GLN A 101 6.53 12.44 -6.82
CA GLN A 101 7.41 11.45 -6.22
C GLN A 101 7.69 11.85 -4.76
N SER A 102 7.10 11.10 -3.82
CA SER A 102 7.73 10.93 -2.50
C SER A 102 9.15 10.41 -2.71
N ALA A 103 10.10 10.77 -1.85
CA ALA A 103 11.50 10.37 -1.97
C ALA A 103 11.71 8.83 -2.02
N ASN A 104 10.68 8.05 -1.65
CA ASN A 104 10.67 6.59 -1.67
C ASN A 104 9.68 5.98 -2.68
N ALA A 105 9.01 6.79 -3.52
CA ALA A 105 8.08 6.28 -4.52
C ALA A 105 8.82 5.46 -5.60
N PRO A 106 8.19 4.42 -6.17
CA PRO A 106 8.80 3.64 -7.24
C PRO A 106 9.17 4.55 -8.43
N PRO A 107 10.33 4.30 -9.10
CA PRO A 107 10.94 5.23 -10.06
C PRO A 107 10.07 5.55 -11.29
N ASN A 108 9.07 4.73 -11.59
CA ASN A 108 8.15 4.91 -12.73
C ASN A 108 6.78 5.48 -12.34
N GLY A 109 6.59 5.84 -11.06
CA GLY A 109 5.26 6.18 -10.53
C GLY A 109 4.32 4.96 -10.50
N CYS A 110 3.17 5.11 -9.86
CA CYS A 110 2.10 4.11 -9.94
C CYS A 110 1.34 4.36 -11.25
N SER A 111 1.82 3.80 -12.37
CA SER A 111 1.14 3.94 -13.65
C SER A 111 -0.10 3.03 -13.69
N PRO A 112 -1.25 3.44 -14.26
CA PRO A 112 -2.39 2.55 -14.45
C PRO A 112 -2.09 1.34 -15.34
N LYS A 113 -0.94 1.34 -16.05
CA LYS A 113 -0.44 0.22 -16.85
C LYS A 113 0.52 -0.70 -16.08
N ALA A 114 0.93 -0.32 -14.87
CA ALA A 114 1.51 -1.26 -13.92
C ALA A 114 0.33 -1.97 -13.29
N GLU A 115 -0.30 -2.81 -14.12
CA GLU A 115 -1.39 -3.69 -13.75
C GLU A 115 -1.04 -4.31 -12.41
N SER A 116 -1.94 -4.10 -11.45
CA SER A 116 -2.25 -5.00 -10.35
C SER A 116 -1.10 -5.95 -10.00
N LEU A 117 -0.49 -5.78 -8.83
CA LEU A 117 0.48 -6.77 -8.31
C LEU A 117 -0.13 -8.18 -8.13
N ALA A 118 -1.45 -8.39 -8.31
CA ALA A 118 -1.99 -9.71 -8.60
C ALA A 118 -1.36 -10.40 -9.84
N THR A 119 -0.78 -9.64 -10.78
CA THR A 119 -0.18 -10.14 -12.03
C THR A 119 1.32 -10.42 -11.89
N VAL A 120 2.03 -9.79 -10.96
CA VAL A 120 3.44 -10.11 -10.66
C VAL A 120 3.48 -11.12 -9.51
N PHE A 121 3.09 -12.35 -9.85
CA PHE A 121 3.49 -13.60 -9.21
C PHE A 121 3.87 -13.51 -7.72
N ILE A 122 2.88 -13.70 -6.86
CA ILE A 122 3.12 -14.34 -5.58
C ILE A 122 2.42 -15.70 -5.62
N ARG A 123 3.10 -16.70 -6.20
CA ARG A 123 2.75 -18.10 -5.97
C ARG A 123 3.26 -18.46 -4.57
N TRP A 124 2.41 -18.32 -3.56
CA TRP A 124 2.42 -19.18 -2.38
C TRP A 124 1.29 -20.19 -2.52
#